data_AF-A0A6G7Y293-F1
#
_entry.id   AF-A0A6G7Y293-F1
#
_cell.length_a   1.000
_cell.length_b   1.000
_cell.length_c   1.000
_cell.angle_alpha   90.00
_cell.angle_beta   90.00
_cell.angle_gamma   90.00
#
_symmetry.space_group_name_H-M   'P 1'
#
loop_
_entity.id
_entity.type
_entity.pdbx_description
1 polymer ?
#
loop_
_entity_poly.entity_id
_entity_poly.type
_entity_poly.pdbx_seq_one_letter_code
_entity_poly.pdbx_strand_id
1 'polypeptide(L)'
;MNDLEVRLNQLDHAQKIFKIFIQNSASPKVNALPKWLDKKSNFLMNDIHIFNNRTEKQYKRGTLVFVDFGSNPGSEFCGPHYAIVMNKTDSDKSRTITVMPITSKKDDYKKGKHRIPIGYSVIMNILKKFEVDLDIKIEKALKFQRATINIKKRIELSKRSSDAPKLLAEMKRELVIEGLANRSMRKSTDIVKLWELVSKAEKVSNSEVLKIRNVLDKYTDVGKDSLLLPLNITTVDKVRIYNPINEFDPICRVRVEDDVLDLMDEAILNNYLK
;
A
#
# COMPACT_ATOMS: atom_id res chain seq x y z
N MET A 1 43.50 23.85 -0.72
CA MET A 1 42.37 22.97 -0.39
C MET A 1 42.38 21.81 -1.38
N ASN A 2 42.47 20.57 -0.93
CA ASN A 2 42.32 19.40 -1.81
C ASN A 2 40.83 19.26 -2.19
N ASP A 3 40.52 18.67 -3.34
CA ASP A 3 39.16 18.48 -3.86
C ASP A 3 38.21 17.82 -2.85
N LEU A 4 38.70 16.84 -2.08
CA LEU A 4 37.92 16.21 -1.02
C LEU A 4 37.48 17.22 0.07
N GLU A 5 38.37 18.11 0.47
CA GLU A 5 38.13 19.11 1.50
C GLU A 5 37.08 20.14 1.04
N VAL A 6 37.13 20.53 -0.25
CA VAL A 6 36.11 21.40 -0.86
C VAL A 6 34.73 20.73 -0.83
N ARG A 7 34.64 19.44 -1.19
CA ARG A 7 33.39 18.68 -1.18
C ARG A 7 32.79 18.53 0.23
N LEU A 8 33.62 18.27 1.24
CA LEU A 8 33.17 18.19 2.64
C LEU A 8 32.67 19.55 3.14
N ASN A 9 33.38 20.64 2.86
CA ASN A 9 32.96 21.99 3.23
C ASN A 9 31.61 22.39 2.59
N GLN A 10 31.37 22.00 1.34
CA GLN A 10 30.08 22.21 0.67
C GLN A 10 28.94 21.44 1.36
N LEU A 11 29.19 20.20 1.78
CA LEU A 11 28.21 19.38 2.51
C LEU A 11 27.88 20.00 3.87
N ASP A 12 28.90 20.44 4.63
CA ASP A 12 28.71 21.10 5.92
C ASP A 12 27.91 22.40 5.78
N HIS A 13 28.18 23.19 4.75
CA HIS A 13 27.43 24.40 4.44
C HIS A 13 25.95 24.08 4.15
N ALA A 14 25.68 23.09 3.30
CA ALA A 14 24.32 22.67 2.99
C ALA A 14 23.57 22.17 4.25
N GLN A 15 24.25 21.39 5.10
CA GLN A 15 23.66 20.90 6.35
C GLN A 15 23.26 22.05 7.29
N LYS A 16 24.09 23.10 7.40
CA LYS A 16 23.76 24.30 8.18
C LYS A 16 22.49 24.99 7.65
N ILE A 17 22.38 25.15 6.34
CA ILE A 17 21.17 25.73 5.71
C ILE A 17 19.93 24.91 6.02
N PHE A 18 20.00 23.58 5.88
CA PHE A 18 18.85 22.73 6.18
C PHE A 18 18.44 22.79 7.65
N LYS A 19 19.39 22.83 8.59
CA LYS A 19 19.10 22.99 10.02
C LYS A 19 18.34 24.29 10.30
N ILE A 20 18.79 25.41 9.72
CA ILE A 20 18.10 26.70 9.83
C ILE A 20 16.68 26.59 9.26
N PHE A 21 16.51 25.99 8.08
CA PHE A 21 15.20 25.87 7.45
C PHE A 21 14.22 25.05 8.30
N ILE A 22 14.68 23.92 8.87
CA ILE A 22 13.89 23.05 9.74
C ILE A 22 13.49 23.75 11.04
N GLN A 23 14.38 24.53 11.63
CA GLN A 23 14.11 25.25 12.89
C GLN A 23 13.13 26.41 12.71
N ASN A 24 13.07 27.00 11.52
CA ASN A 24 12.34 28.26 11.28
C ASN A 24 11.07 28.09 10.43
N SER A 25 10.71 26.89 9.98
CA SER A 25 9.51 26.66 9.17
C SER A 25 8.77 25.39 9.58
N ALA A 26 7.47 25.52 9.85
CA ALA A 26 6.58 24.41 10.16
C ALA A 26 5.84 23.86 8.93
N SER A 27 6.26 24.21 7.71
CA SER A 27 5.56 23.72 6.51
C SER A 27 5.65 22.18 6.43
N PRO A 28 4.60 21.47 5.95
CA PRO A 28 4.63 20.01 5.86
C PRO A 28 5.83 19.47 5.07
N LYS A 29 6.26 20.24 4.06
CA LYS A 29 7.40 19.91 3.19
C LYS A 29 8.75 20.03 3.91
N VAL A 30 8.90 21.04 4.78
CA VAL A 30 10.05 21.20 5.67
C VAL A 30 10.07 20.08 6.71
N ASN A 31 8.94 19.80 7.35
CA ASN A 31 8.84 18.76 8.37
C ASN A 31 9.13 17.35 7.81
N ALA A 32 8.83 17.11 6.53
CA ALA A 32 9.14 15.86 5.85
C ALA A 32 10.61 15.76 5.36
N LEU A 33 11.33 16.88 5.26
CA LEU A 33 12.68 16.94 4.69
C LEU A 33 13.70 16.07 5.43
N PRO A 34 13.80 16.06 6.78
CA PRO A 34 14.77 15.21 7.48
C PRO A 34 14.60 13.74 7.14
N LYS A 35 13.35 13.25 7.17
CA LYS A 35 13.01 11.87 6.83
C LYS A 35 13.34 11.54 5.38
N TRP A 36 13.12 12.47 4.46
CA TRP A 36 13.49 12.29 3.06
C TRP A 36 15.00 12.24 2.85
N LEU A 37 15.76 13.14 3.47
CA LEU A 37 17.23 13.17 3.35
C LEU A 37 17.86 11.87 3.87
N ASP A 38 17.38 11.38 5.02
CA ASP A 38 17.82 10.10 5.60
C ASP A 38 17.50 8.90 4.67
N LYS A 39 16.29 8.85 4.11
CA LYS A 39 15.98 7.83 3.09
C LYS A 39 16.85 7.95 1.85
N LYS A 40 17.04 9.17 1.35
CA LYS A 40 17.83 9.42 0.14
C LYS A 40 19.29 9.03 0.34
N SER A 41 19.88 9.31 1.50
CA SER A 41 21.25 8.86 1.82
C SER A 41 21.33 7.34 1.85
N ASN A 42 20.35 6.66 2.44
CA ASN A 42 20.29 5.20 2.43
C ASN A 42 20.15 4.62 1.01
N PHE A 43 19.33 5.24 0.14
CA PHE A 43 19.23 4.83 -1.27
C PHE A 43 20.57 4.97 -1.99
N LEU A 44 21.23 6.13 -1.87
CA LEU A 44 22.52 6.39 -2.51
C LEU A 44 23.64 5.48 -1.98
N MET A 45 23.65 5.21 -0.67
CA MET A 45 24.61 4.29 -0.06
C MET A 45 24.43 2.87 -0.61
N ASN A 46 23.18 2.42 -0.75
CA ASN A 46 22.88 1.11 -1.33
C ASN A 46 23.23 1.05 -2.83
N ASP A 47 23.10 2.15 -3.59
CA ASP A 47 23.45 2.19 -5.01
C ASP A 47 24.92 1.88 -5.28
N ILE A 48 25.83 2.24 -4.36
CA ILE A 48 27.27 1.95 -4.48
C ILE A 48 27.56 0.45 -4.38
N HIS A 49 26.74 -0.28 -3.63
CA HIS A 49 26.93 -1.71 -3.36
C HIS A 49 26.14 -2.62 -4.32
N ILE A 50 25.21 -2.08 -5.11
CA ILE A 50 24.36 -2.85 -6.02
C ILE A 50 24.91 -2.75 -7.46
N PHE A 51 26.06 -3.39 -7.68
CA PHE A 51 26.44 -3.88 -9.00
C PHE A 51 26.27 -5.40 -8.97
N ASN A 52 25.09 -5.90 -9.33
CA ASN A 52 24.83 -7.19 -10.02
C ASN A 52 23.41 -7.77 -9.77
N ASN A 53 22.79 -8.24 -10.85
CA ASN A 53 21.72 -9.24 -10.95
C ASN A 53 20.50 -9.13 -10.00
N ARG A 54 20.12 -7.93 -9.56
CA ARG A 54 18.83 -7.76 -8.88
C ARG A 54 17.69 -7.88 -9.88
N THR A 55 16.77 -8.80 -9.59
CA THR A 55 15.49 -8.92 -10.32
C THR A 55 14.49 -7.95 -9.69
N GLU A 56 14.06 -6.97 -10.46
CA GLU A 56 13.06 -5.99 -10.06
C GLU A 56 11.65 -6.48 -10.29
N LYS A 57 10.71 -5.99 -9.47
CA LYS A 57 9.29 -6.25 -9.70
C LYS A 57 8.86 -5.59 -11.02
N GLN A 58 8.12 -6.35 -11.83
CA GLN A 58 7.50 -5.85 -13.04
C GLN A 58 6.11 -5.27 -12.75
N TYR A 59 5.82 -4.14 -13.36
CA TYR A 59 4.54 -3.46 -13.25
C TYR A 59 3.86 -3.36 -14.62
N LYS A 60 2.56 -3.66 -14.66
CA LYS A 60 1.76 -3.48 -15.88
C LYS A 60 1.28 -2.02 -15.97
N ARG A 61 1.03 -1.52 -17.18
CA ARG A 61 0.35 -0.24 -17.38
C ARG A 61 -0.96 -0.21 -16.60
N GLY A 62 -1.20 0.87 -15.88
CA GLY A 62 -2.39 1.04 -15.04
C GLY A 62 -2.26 0.48 -13.63
N THR A 63 -1.14 -0.17 -13.26
CA THR A 63 -0.96 -0.66 -11.89
C THR A 63 -0.93 0.50 -10.91
N LEU A 64 -1.69 0.42 -9.81
CA LEU A 64 -1.65 1.40 -8.73
C LEU A 64 -0.45 1.12 -7.82
N VAL A 65 0.36 2.14 -7.58
CA VAL A 65 1.53 2.11 -6.71
C VAL A 65 1.47 3.26 -5.70
N PHE A 66 2.16 3.15 -4.56
CA PHE A 66 2.37 4.25 -3.63
C PHE A 66 3.84 4.61 -3.68
N VAL A 67 4.15 5.88 -3.96
CA VAL A 67 5.49 6.33 -4.34
C VAL A 67 5.91 7.48 -3.46
N ASP A 68 7.15 7.46 -2.99
CA ASP A 68 7.78 8.61 -2.34
C ASP A 68 8.36 9.55 -3.41
N PHE A 69 7.67 10.66 -3.69
CA PHE A 69 8.15 11.68 -4.63
C PHE A 69 9.25 12.56 -4.04
N GLY A 70 9.56 12.40 -2.75
CA GLY A 70 10.62 13.13 -2.04
C GLY A 70 10.25 14.55 -1.64
N SER A 71 11.20 15.29 -1.07
CA SER A 71 11.06 16.73 -0.78
C SER A 71 11.77 17.54 -1.86
N ASN A 72 11.02 17.94 -2.89
CA ASN A 72 11.51 18.61 -4.09
C ASN A 72 11.49 20.14 -3.94
N PRO A 73 12.20 20.97 -4.72
CA PRO A 73 12.13 22.43 -4.58
C PRO A 73 10.77 23.01 -5.05
N GLY A 74 10.49 24.26 -4.66
CA GLY A 74 9.36 25.06 -5.17
C GLY A 74 8.00 24.35 -5.14
N SER A 75 7.26 24.43 -6.24
CA SER A 75 5.94 23.84 -6.43
C SER A 75 5.98 22.44 -7.09
N GLU A 76 7.15 21.82 -7.18
CA GLU A 76 7.26 20.45 -7.68
C GLU A 76 6.50 19.48 -6.78
N PHE A 77 5.88 18.48 -7.42
CA PHE A 77 5.13 17.44 -6.72
C PHE A 77 6.06 16.68 -5.77
N CYS A 78 5.63 16.50 -4.52
CA CYS A 78 6.49 16.02 -3.45
C CYS A 78 5.69 15.17 -2.44
N GLY A 79 6.41 14.35 -1.69
CA GLY A 79 5.88 13.52 -0.62
C GLY A 79 5.29 12.18 -1.06
N PRO A 80 4.84 11.33 -0.12
CA PRO A 80 4.24 10.03 -0.42
C PRO A 80 2.84 10.17 -1.03
N HIS A 81 2.65 9.65 -2.24
CA HIS A 81 1.37 9.69 -2.94
C HIS A 81 1.10 8.43 -3.76
N TYR A 82 -0.17 8.14 -3.98
CA TYR A 82 -0.56 7.11 -4.94
C TYR A 82 -0.25 7.59 -6.36
N ALA A 83 0.04 6.65 -7.24
CA ALA A 83 0.31 6.91 -8.65
C ALA A 83 -0.05 5.71 -9.51
N ILE A 84 -0.29 5.95 -10.79
CA ILE A 84 -0.63 4.93 -11.78
C ILE A 84 0.57 4.74 -12.71
N VAL A 85 0.96 3.49 -12.94
CA VAL A 85 2.07 3.13 -13.84
C VAL A 85 1.72 3.45 -15.30
N MET A 86 2.60 4.19 -15.96
CA MET A 86 2.44 4.66 -17.34
C MET A 86 3.02 3.72 -18.39
N ASN A 87 4.11 3.02 -18.05
CA ASN A 87 4.84 2.21 -19.01
C ASN A 87 3.94 1.13 -19.63
N LYS A 88 3.90 1.09 -20.98
CA LYS A 88 3.23 0.01 -21.72
C LYS A 88 3.84 -1.35 -21.41
N THR A 89 5.17 -1.38 -21.29
CA THR A 89 5.96 -2.57 -20.98
C THR A 89 7.00 -2.23 -19.90
N ASP A 90 7.20 -3.15 -18.97
CA ASP A 90 8.22 -3.06 -17.93
C ASP A 90 9.04 -4.35 -17.91
N SER A 91 10.28 -4.27 -17.47
CA SER A 91 11.17 -5.44 -17.33
C SER A 91 11.67 -5.57 -15.90
N ASP A 92 12.08 -6.78 -15.56
CA ASP A 92 12.69 -7.11 -14.28
C ASP A 92 14.14 -6.59 -14.19
N LYS A 93 14.71 -6.15 -15.30
CA LYS A 93 16.00 -5.48 -15.36
C LYS A 93 15.88 -3.95 -15.27
N SER A 94 14.68 -3.41 -15.47
CA SER A 94 14.44 -1.97 -15.34
C SER A 94 14.31 -1.61 -13.87
N ARG A 95 15.20 -0.71 -13.42
CA ARG A 95 15.13 -0.13 -12.07
C ARG A 95 14.18 1.06 -11.98
N THR A 96 13.74 1.60 -13.12
CA THR A 96 12.90 2.80 -13.14
C THR A 96 11.53 2.50 -13.74
N ILE A 97 10.55 3.30 -13.36
CA ILE A 97 9.19 3.25 -13.87
C ILE A 97 8.62 4.67 -13.96
N THR A 98 7.88 4.96 -15.03
CA THR A 98 7.17 6.22 -15.19
C THR A 98 5.78 6.10 -14.60
N VAL A 99 5.39 7.08 -13.80
CA VAL A 99 4.11 7.08 -13.07
C VAL A 99 3.41 8.42 -13.21
N MET A 100 2.07 8.40 -13.21
CA MET A 100 1.21 9.57 -13.10
C MET A 100 0.62 9.64 -11.69
N PRO A 101 0.94 10.68 -10.88
CA PRO A 101 0.44 10.78 -9.52
C PRO A 101 -1.07 11.05 -9.45
N ILE A 102 -1.68 10.63 -8.34
CA ILE A 102 -3.08 10.94 -8.00
C ILE A 102 -3.20 11.61 -6.63
N THR A 103 -4.21 12.45 -6.48
CA THR A 103 -4.51 13.15 -5.22
C THR A 103 -6.00 13.10 -4.87
N SER A 104 -6.32 13.19 -3.57
CA SER A 104 -7.67 13.01 -3.02
C SER A 104 -8.39 14.30 -2.62
N LYS A 105 -7.84 15.48 -2.94
CA LYS A 105 -8.38 16.79 -2.46
C LYS A 105 -9.28 17.48 -3.50
N LYS A 106 -10.53 17.76 -3.12
CA LYS A 106 -11.47 18.63 -3.86
C LYS A 106 -11.43 20.11 -3.45
N ASP A 107 -11.18 20.45 -2.19
CA ASP A 107 -11.68 21.74 -1.68
C ASP A 107 -10.77 22.98 -1.85
N ASP A 108 -9.43 22.86 -1.88
CA ASP A 108 -8.54 24.04 -1.97
C ASP A 108 -7.83 24.24 -3.31
N TYR A 109 -8.04 23.34 -4.28
CA TYR A 109 -7.27 23.31 -5.54
C TYR A 109 -8.11 23.49 -6.81
N LYS A 110 -9.31 24.06 -6.71
CA LYS A 110 -10.18 24.47 -7.84
C LYS A 110 -9.53 25.47 -8.84
N LYS A 111 -8.23 25.76 -8.73
CA LYS A 111 -7.48 26.73 -9.56
C LYS A 111 -6.49 26.11 -10.54
N GLY A 112 -6.24 24.79 -10.48
CA GLY A 112 -5.34 24.13 -11.44
C GLY A 112 -6.10 23.62 -12.66
N LYS A 113 -5.99 24.30 -13.82
CA LYS A 113 -6.70 23.96 -15.08
C LYS A 113 -6.45 22.54 -15.62
N HIS A 114 -5.51 21.79 -15.05
CA HIS A 114 -4.96 20.55 -15.62
C HIS A 114 -5.14 19.32 -14.72
N ARG A 115 -5.98 19.40 -13.68
CA ARG A 115 -6.31 18.25 -12.80
C ARG A 115 -7.56 17.57 -13.32
N ILE A 116 -7.50 16.26 -13.55
CA ILE A 116 -8.61 15.53 -14.17
C ILE A 116 -9.28 14.64 -13.13
N PRO A 117 -10.57 14.87 -12.80
CA PRO A 117 -11.32 13.98 -11.94
C PRO A 117 -11.48 12.61 -12.59
N ILE A 118 -11.14 11.57 -11.84
CA ILE A 118 -11.37 10.17 -12.24
C ILE A 118 -12.47 9.52 -11.40
N GLY A 119 -13.30 10.33 -10.73
CA GLY A 119 -14.50 9.88 -10.02
C GLY A 119 -14.22 9.06 -8.75
N TYR A 120 -15.19 8.20 -8.41
CA TYR A 120 -15.18 7.29 -7.25
C TYR A 120 -13.85 6.54 -7.21
N SER A 121 -13.14 6.65 -6.07
CA SER A 121 -11.68 6.53 -6.07
C SER A 121 -11.21 5.23 -6.71
N VAL A 122 -10.17 5.30 -7.54
CA VAL A 122 -9.40 4.12 -8.00
C VAL A 122 -9.11 3.18 -6.83
N ILE A 123 -8.91 3.77 -5.66
CA ILE A 123 -8.67 3.06 -4.41
C ILE A 123 -9.95 2.34 -3.90
N MET A 124 -11.17 2.84 -4.14
CA MET A 124 -12.41 2.09 -3.85
C MET A 124 -12.58 0.86 -4.75
N ASN A 125 -12.23 0.93 -6.04
CA ASN A 125 -12.27 -0.26 -6.91
C ASN A 125 -11.29 -1.33 -6.42
N ILE A 126 -10.16 -0.85 -5.93
CA ILE A 126 -9.19 -1.66 -5.23
C ILE A 126 -9.86 -2.22 -3.98
N LEU A 127 -10.41 -1.42 -3.07
CA LEU A 127 -11.10 -1.90 -1.86
C LEU A 127 -12.13 -2.98 -2.19
N LYS A 128 -13.05 -2.76 -3.13
CA LYS A 128 -14.06 -3.75 -3.54
C LYS A 128 -13.48 -5.13 -3.91
N LYS A 129 -12.37 -5.16 -4.66
CA LYS A 129 -11.71 -6.44 -5.03
C LYS A 129 -11.16 -7.15 -3.80
N PHE A 130 -10.70 -6.40 -2.80
CA PHE A 130 -10.19 -7.00 -1.57
C PHE A 130 -11.22 -7.23 -0.49
N GLU A 131 -12.32 -6.47 -0.44
CA GLU A 131 -13.41 -6.73 0.50
C GLU A 131 -13.84 -8.18 0.36
N VAL A 132 -14.06 -8.63 -0.88
CA VAL A 132 -14.39 -10.03 -1.21
C VAL A 132 -13.32 -11.03 -0.73
N ASP A 133 -12.04 -10.75 -0.98
CA ASP A 133 -10.95 -11.66 -0.58
C ASP A 133 -10.73 -11.70 0.94
N LEU A 134 -10.90 -10.56 1.62
CA LEU A 134 -10.74 -10.40 3.06
C LEU A 134 -11.89 -11.04 3.81
N ASP A 135 -13.14 -10.84 3.36
CA ASP A 135 -14.32 -11.47 3.95
C ASP A 135 -14.17 -12.99 4.01
N ILE A 136 -13.76 -13.61 2.90
CA ILE A 136 -13.56 -15.07 2.83
C ILE A 136 -12.51 -15.53 3.86
N LYS A 137 -11.44 -14.75 4.04
CA LYS A 137 -10.36 -15.11 4.98
C LYS A 137 -10.77 -14.88 6.43
N ILE A 138 -11.45 -13.78 6.72
CA ILE A 138 -11.98 -13.48 8.06
C ILE A 138 -13.02 -14.53 8.45
N GLU A 139 -13.95 -14.89 7.57
CA GLU A 139 -14.94 -15.94 7.82
C GLU A 139 -14.29 -17.29 8.09
N LYS A 140 -13.25 -17.66 7.32
CA LYS A 140 -12.48 -18.88 7.58
C LYS A 140 -11.83 -18.85 8.97
N ALA A 141 -11.22 -17.74 9.35
CA ALA A 141 -10.61 -17.56 10.66
C ALA A 141 -11.66 -17.66 11.79
N LEU A 142 -12.84 -17.04 11.61
CA LEU A 142 -13.96 -17.10 12.56
C LEU A 142 -14.55 -18.51 12.69
N LYS A 143 -14.67 -19.27 11.59
CA LYS A 143 -15.11 -20.67 11.63
C LYS A 143 -14.11 -21.55 12.37
N PHE A 144 -12.81 -21.42 12.04
CA PHE A 144 -11.74 -22.14 12.73
C PHE A 144 -11.71 -21.82 14.24
N GLN A 145 -11.98 -20.57 14.61
CA GLN A 145 -12.14 -20.15 16.00
C GLN A 145 -13.29 -20.90 16.69
N ARG A 146 -14.49 -20.94 16.09
CA ARG A 146 -15.66 -21.64 16.65
C ARG A 146 -15.38 -23.12 16.87
N ALA A 147 -14.77 -23.77 15.87
CA ALA A 147 -14.33 -25.17 15.98
C ALA A 147 -13.34 -25.36 17.14
N THR A 148 -12.33 -24.50 17.25
CA THR A 148 -11.31 -24.56 18.31
C THR A 148 -11.90 -24.35 19.71
N ILE A 149 -12.83 -23.42 19.88
CA ILE A 149 -13.53 -23.15 21.16
C ILE A 149 -14.39 -24.35 21.55
N ASN A 150 -15.17 -24.89 20.61
CA ASN A 150 -15.99 -26.08 20.85
C ASN A 150 -15.14 -27.28 21.28
N ILE A 151 -13.98 -27.47 20.63
CA ILE A 151 -13.01 -28.51 20.98
C ILE A 151 -12.40 -28.28 22.36
N LYS A 152 -11.95 -27.07 22.68
CA LYS A 152 -11.43 -26.75 24.02
C LYS A 152 -12.46 -27.03 25.12
N LYS A 153 -13.72 -26.63 24.89
CA LYS A 153 -14.83 -26.89 25.81
C LYS A 153 -15.09 -28.39 25.98
N ARG A 154 -15.06 -29.16 24.89
CA ARG A 154 -15.20 -30.64 24.92
C ARG A 154 -14.00 -31.34 25.57
N ILE A 155 -12.78 -30.85 25.37
CA ILE A 155 -11.57 -31.34 26.07
C ILE A 155 -11.67 -31.07 27.57
N GLU A 156 -12.15 -29.89 27.96
CA GLU A 156 -12.33 -29.54 29.37
C GLU A 156 -13.39 -30.43 30.04
N LEU A 157 -14.45 -30.79 29.31
CA LEU A 157 -15.43 -31.79 29.72
C LEU A 157 -14.83 -33.21 29.77
N SER A 158 -13.99 -33.59 28.79
CA SER A 158 -13.41 -34.93 28.70
C SER A 158 -12.29 -35.19 29.69
N LYS A 159 -11.56 -34.15 30.13
CA LYS A 159 -10.59 -34.23 31.24
C LYS A 159 -11.21 -34.70 32.56
N ARG A 160 -12.54 -34.69 32.67
CA ARG A 160 -13.30 -35.24 33.80
C ARG A 160 -13.68 -36.72 33.61
N SER A 161 -13.23 -37.38 32.53
CA SER A 161 -13.56 -38.76 32.15
C SER A 161 -12.32 -39.58 31.75
N SER A 162 -12.39 -40.91 31.85
CA SER A 162 -11.28 -41.84 31.61
C SER A 162 -10.89 -42.06 30.13
N ASP A 163 -11.72 -41.66 29.17
CA ASP A 163 -11.56 -41.98 27.73
C ASP A 163 -10.89 -40.88 26.87
N ALA A 164 -10.19 -39.94 27.51
CA ALA A 164 -9.61 -38.75 26.87
C ALA A 164 -8.74 -39.01 25.60
N PRO A 165 -7.94 -40.09 25.47
CA PRO A 165 -7.04 -40.28 24.33
C PRO A 165 -7.74 -40.60 23.00
N LYS A 166 -8.81 -41.41 23.02
CA LYS A 166 -9.59 -41.77 21.81
C LYS A 166 -10.35 -40.56 21.26
N LEU A 167 -10.98 -39.82 22.17
CA LEU A 167 -11.72 -38.61 21.83
C LEU A 167 -10.80 -37.56 21.17
N LEU A 168 -9.58 -37.39 21.68
CA LEU A 168 -8.60 -36.45 21.14
C LEU A 168 -8.20 -36.77 19.68
N ALA A 169 -8.14 -38.04 19.31
CA ALA A 169 -7.78 -38.48 17.97
C ALA A 169 -8.92 -38.25 16.95
N GLU A 170 -10.17 -38.47 17.35
CA GLU A 170 -11.35 -38.22 16.51
C GLU A 170 -11.58 -36.72 16.30
N MET A 171 -11.40 -35.91 17.36
CA MET A 171 -11.52 -34.45 17.30
C MET A 171 -10.49 -33.80 16.37
N LYS A 172 -9.26 -34.34 16.31
CA LYS A 172 -8.23 -33.88 15.37
C LYS A 172 -8.62 -34.14 13.91
N ARG A 173 -9.42 -35.18 13.62
CA ARG A 173 -9.90 -35.49 12.26
C ARG A 173 -11.06 -34.58 11.84
N GLU A 174 -11.99 -34.26 12.74
CA GLU A 174 -13.10 -33.34 12.45
C GLU A 174 -12.62 -31.94 12.02
N LEU A 175 -11.56 -31.41 12.68
CA LEU A 175 -10.92 -30.14 12.31
C LEU A 175 -10.45 -30.09 10.85
N VAL A 176 -9.95 -31.22 10.33
CA VAL A 176 -9.46 -31.32 8.95
C VAL A 176 -10.64 -31.35 7.98
N ILE A 177 -11.74 -32.01 8.34
CA ILE A 177 -12.93 -32.15 7.50
C ILE A 177 -13.71 -30.83 7.39
N GLU A 178 -13.93 -30.11 8.50
CA GLU A 178 -14.57 -28.78 8.47
C GLU A 178 -13.76 -27.76 7.66
N GLY A 179 -12.43 -27.87 7.66
CA GLY A 179 -11.55 -27.02 6.84
C GLY A 179 -11.74 -27.21 5.33
N LEU A 180 -12.13 -28.42 4.89
CA LEU A 180 -12.24 -28.80 3.48
C LEU A 180 -13.63 -28.53 2.88
N ALA A 181 -14.69 -28.48 3.69
CA ALA A 181 -16.06 -28.23 3.25
C ALA A 181 -16.34 -26.73 3.00
N ASN A 182 -15.66 -26.13 2.01
CA ASN A 182 -15.80 -24.71 1.68
C ASN A 182 -15.96 -24.49 0.18
N ARG A 183 -17.18 -24.60 -0.34
CA ARG A 183 -17.58 -23.92 -1.58
C ARG A 183 -19.00 -23.38 -1.41
N SER A 184 -19.16 -22.10 -1.75
CA SER A 184 -20.41 -21.34 -1.82
C SER A 184 -20.82 -20.58 -0.56
N MET A 185 -20.51 -19.27 -0.53
CA MET A 185 -21.50 -18.22 -0.33
C MET A 185 -20.97 -16.88 -0.90
N ARG A 186 -21.81 -16.16 -1.66
CA ARG A 186 -21.66 -14.76 -2.15
C ARG A 186 -22.67 -13.91 -1.33
N LYS A 187 -22.54 -12.61 -1.03
CA LYS A 187 -22.15 -11.43 -1.85
C LYS A 187 -21.98 -10.18 -0.93
N SER A 188 -20.94 -9.39 -1.19
CA SER A 188 -20.67 -7.96 -0.87
C SER A 188 -20.83 -7.43 0.56
N THR A 189 -19.73 -6.92 1.12
CA THR A 189 -19.64 -6.34 2.46
C THR A 189 -18.81 -5.05 2.40
N ASP A 190 -19.42 -3.93 2.78
CA ASP A 190 -18.81 -2.58 2.82
C ASP A 190 -17.70 -2.50 3.91
N ILE A 191 -16.74 -1.60 3.79
CA ILE A 191 -15.56 -1.48 4.67
C ILE A 191 -15.93 -1.33 6.16
N VAL A 192 -17.08 -0.72 6.45
CA VAL A 192 -17.63 -0.60 7.81
C VAL A 192 -18.05 -1.97 8.37
N LYS A 193 -18.65 -2.83 7.55
CA LYS A 193 -19.03 -4.19 7.96
C LYS A 193 -17.80 -5.10 8.11
N LEU A 194 -16.79 -4.92 7.26
CA LEU A 194 -15.49 -5.59 7.42
C LEU A 194 -14.84 -5.23 8.75
N TRP A 195 -14.86 -3.95 9.12
CA TRP A 195 -14.40 -3.50 10.44
C TRP A 195 -15.14 -4.20 11.57
N GLU A 196 -16.47 -4.32 11.50
CA GLU A 196 -17.26 -5.02 12.51
C GLU A 196 -16.89 -6.53 12.60
N LEU A 197 -16.68 -7.19 11.47
CA LEU A 197 -16.25 -8.58 11.40
C LEU A 197 -14.84 -8.78 11.97
N VAL A 198 -13.91 -7.88 11.63
CA VAL A 198 -12.54 -7.87 12.16
C VAL A 198 -12.56 -7.68 13.68
N SER A 199 -13.31 -6.70 14.20
CA SER A 199 -13.42 -6.47 15.65
C SER A 199 -14.03 -7.66 16.41
N LYS A 200 -14.94 -8.42 15.79
CA LYS A 200 -15.43 -9.70 16.36
C LYS A 200 -14.35 -10.78 16.38
N ALA A 201 -13.50 -10.82 15.36
CA ALA A 201 -12.40 -11.79 15.24
C ALA A 201 -11.19 -11.47 16.16
N GLU A 202 -10.93 -10.20 16.45
CA GLU A 202 -9.78 -9.74 17.26
C GLU A 202 -9.77 -10.26 18.71
N LYS A 203 -10.91 -10.66 19.27
CA LYS A 203 -11.00 -11.26 20.61
C LYS A 203 -10.22 -12.58 20.74
N VAL A 204 -9.70 -13.11 19.64
CA VAL A 204 -8.85 -14.30 19.62
C VAL A 204 -7.60 -13.98 18.82
N SER A 205 -6.47 -13.92 19.51
CA SER A 205 -5.13 -13.63 18.97
C SER A 205 -4.84 -14.42 17.68
N ASN A 206 -5.16 -13.81 16.52
CA ASN A 206 -4.82 -14.32 15.21
C ASN A 206 -4.03 -13.25 14.46
N SER A 207 -2.75 -13.53 14.23
CA SER A 207 -1.82 -12.63 13.53
C SER A 207 -2.30 -12.21 12.14
N GLU A 208 -3.11 -13.04 11.46
CA GLU A 208 -3.70 -12.69 10.15
C GLU A 208 -4.76 -11.60 10.26
N VAL A 209 -5.62 -11.64 11.29
CA VAL A 209 -6.66 -10.63 11.52
C VAL A 209 -6.03 -9.28 11.80
N LEU A 210 -4.94 -9.25 12.57
CA LEU A 210 -4.18 -8.02 12.82
C LEU A 210 -3.56 -7.46 11.54
N LYS A 211 -3.01 -8.32 10.68
CA LYS A 211 -2.48 -7.91 9.37
C LYS A 211 -3.59 -7.30 8.51
N ILE A 212 -4.77 -7.90 8.48
CA ILE A 212 -5.93 -7.38 7.74
C ILE A 212 -6.36 -6.03 8.29
N ARG A 213 -6.46 -5.89 9.62
CA ARG A 213 -6.79 -4.60 10.25
C ARG A 213 -5.81 -3.51 9.86
N ASN A 214 -4.50 -3.78 9.89
CA ASN A 214 -3.49 -2.79 9.50
C ASN A 214 -3.67 -2.31 8.04
N VAL A 215 -4.16 -3.19 7.15
CA VAL A 215 -4.51 -2.81 5.78
C VAL A 215 -5.77 -1.95 5.77
N LEU A 216 -6.83 -2.37 6.48
CA LEU A 216 -8.08 -1.60 6.57
C LEU A 216 -7.83 -0.20 7.12
N ASP A 217 -7.07 -0.07 8.22
CA ASP A 217 -6.66 1.20 8.84
C ASP A 217 -6.09 2.19 7.80
N LYS A 218 -5.21 1.71 6.90
CA LYS A 218 -4.60 2.53 5.85
C LYS A 218 -5.62 3.07 4.85
N TYR A 219 -6.70 2.34 4.61
CA TYR A 219 -7.70 2.66 3.60
C TYR A 219 -9.03 3.19 4.16
N THR A 220 -9.19 3.27 5.49
CA THR A 220 -10.42 3.73 6.15
C THR A 220 -10.85 5.14 5.70
N ASP A 221 -9.90 6.03 5.40
CA ASP A 221 -10.19 7.43 5.05
C ASP A 221 -10.28 7.71 3.54
N VAL A 222 -10.42 6.68 2.70
CA VAL A 222 -10.20 6.79 1.25
C VAL A 222 -11.46 7.07 0.42
N GLY A 223 -12.55 7.47 1.08
CA GLY A 223 -13.83 7.85 0.44
C GLY A 223 -13.83 9.18 -0.32
N LYS A 224 -12.69 9.68 -0.81
CA LYS A 224 -12.59 10.96 -1.53
C LYS A 224 -12.32 10.74 -3.02
N ASP A 225 -12.93 11.56 -3.86
CA ASP A 225 -12.67 11.57 -5.31
C ASP A 225 -11.18 11.73 -5.60
N SER A 226 -10.69 10.93 -6.55
CA SER A 226 -9.31 10.99 -7.00
C SER A 226 -9.17 11.91 -8.20
N LEU A 227 -8.08 12.67 -8.24
CA LEU A 227 -7.69 13.55 -9.34
C LEU A 227 -6.36 13.08 -9.93
N LEU A 228 -6.30 12.88 -11.24
CA LEU A 228 -5.05 12.68 -11.98
C LEU A 228 -4.26 13.98 -12.08
N LEU A 229 -2.93 13.85 -12.04
CA LEU A 229 -1.98 14.95 -12.18
C LEU A 229 -1.09 14.74 -13.42
N PRO A 230 -1.63 14.96 -14.64
CA PRO A 230 -0.91 14.69 -15.89
C PRO A 230 0.37 15.53 -16.02
N LEU A 231 0.37 16.78 -15.56
CA LEU A 231 1.57 17.64 -15.58
C LEU A 231 2.66 17.22 -14.58
N ASN A 232 2.39 16.21 -13.76
CA ASN A 232 3.34 15.69 -12.76
C ASN A 232 3.78 14.25 -13.08
N ILE A 233 3.60 13.80 -14.32
CA ILE A 233 4.18 12.54 -14.79
C ILE A 233 5.70 12.59 -14.56
N THR A 234 6.23 11.57 -13.92
CA THR A 234 7.66 11.49 -13.62
C THR A 234 8.13 10.05 -13.57
N THR A 235 9.42 9.87 -13.84
CA THR A 235 10.11 8.59 -13.74
C THR A 235 10.79 8.50 -12.37
N VAL A 236 10.53 7.41 -11.66
CA VAL A 236 11.11 7.13 -10.35
C VAL A 236 11.87 5.80 -10.38
N ASP A 237 12.90 5.67 -9.54
CA ASP A 237 13.48 4.37 -9.23
C ASP A 237 12.47 3.54 -8.41
N LYS A 238 12.35 2.24 -8.71
CA LYS A 238 11.43 1.29 -8.06
C LYS A 238 11.68 1.18 -6.56
N VAL A 239 12.87 1.52 -6.06
CA VAL A 239 13.17 1.63 -4.62
C VAL A 239 12.33 2.69 -3.91
N ARG A 240 11.79 3.68 -4.64
CA ARG A 240 10.89 4.71 -4.10
C ARG A 240 9.44 4.24 -4.00
N ILE A 241 9.12 3.08 -4.55
CA ILE A 241 7.78 2.49 -4.46
C ILE A 241 7.68 1.76 -3.11
N TYR A 242 6.69 2.13 -2.31
CA TYR A 242 6.43 1.46 -1.06
C TYR A 242 5.96 0.02 -1.30
N ASN A 243 6.51 -0.90 -0.51
CA ASN A 243 6.02 -2.25 -0.46
C ASN A 243 4.59 -2.30 0.11
N PRO A 244 3.79 -3.30 -0.28
CA PRO A 244 2.55 -3.60 0.42
C PRO A 244 2.80 -3.77 1.93
N ILE A 245 1.89 -3.28 2.79
CA ILE A 245 2.01 -3.42 4.25
C ILE A 245 2.25 -4.89 4.63
N ASN A 246 1.53 -5.79 3.95
CA ASN A 246 1.60 -7.23 4.11
C ASN A 246 0.97 -7.90 2.89
N GLU A 247 0.85 -9.23 2.92
CA GLU A 247 0.28 -10.06 1.86
C GLU A 247 -1.19 -9.74 1.52
N PHE A 248 -1.90 -9.02 2.39
CA PHE A 248 -3.28 -8.59 2.18
C PHE A 248 -3.40 -7.20 1.55
N ASP A 249 -2.35 -6.38 1.50
CA ASP A 249 -2.38 -5.02 0.89
C ASP A 249 -2.28 -5.15 -0.65
N PRO A 250 -3.24 -4.64 -1.45
CA PRO A 250 -3.37 -5.00 -2.86
C PRO A 250 -2.37 -4.27 -3.75
N ILE A 251 -1.70 -3.28 -3.16
CA ILE A 251 -1.02 -2.24 -3.87
C ILE A 251 0.10 -2.89 -4.66
N CYS A 252 0.46 -2.30 -5.80
CA CYS A 252 1.42 -2.89 -6.71
C CYS A 252 0.95 -4.22 -7.34
N ARG A 253 -0.30 -4.67 -7.14
CA ARG A 253 -0.90 -5.87 -7.78
C ARG A 253 -2.20 -5.58 -8.52
N VAL A 254 -2.87 -4.50 -8.15
CA VAL A 254 -4.12 -4.04 -8.74
C VAL A 254 -3.89 -3.02 -9.84
N ARG A 255 -4.75 -3.06 -10.86
CA ARG A 255 -4.77 -2.16 -12.00
C ARG A 255 -6.06 -1.36 -12.00
N VAL A 256 -5.99 -0.12 -12.47
CA VAL A 256 -7.17 0.69 -12.77
C VAL A 256 -7.96 0.09 -13.93
N GLU A 257 -9.23 0.46 -14.00
CA GLU A 257 -10.13 0.06 -15.09
C GLU A 257 -9.74 0.80 -16.40
N ASP A 258 -10.17 0.27 -17.55
CA ASP A 258 -9.71 0.77 -18.86
C ASP A 258 -10.20 2.20 -19.15
N ASP A 259 -11.36 2.59 -18.64
CA ASP A 259 -11.90 3.96 -18.72
C ASP A 259 -10.95 5.00 -18.10
N VAL A 260 -10.34 4.66 -16.96
CA VAL A 260 -9.33 5.52 -16.31
C VAL A 260 -8.08 5.64 -17.18
N LEU A 261 -7.70 4.60 -17.91
CA LEU A 261 -6.55 4.64 -18.82
C LEU A 261 -6.82 5.49 -20.05
N ASP A 262 -8.01 5.40 -20.61
CA ASP A 262 -8.44 6.24 -21.74
C ASP A 262 -8.43 7.73 -21.31
N LEU A 263 -8.92 8.03 -20.12
CA LEU A 263 -8.83 9.38 -19.52
C LEU A 263 -7.38 9.84 -19.34
N MET A 264 -6.47 8.95 -18.93
CA MET A 264 -5.05 9.27 -18.81
C MET A 264 -4.41 9.57 -20.18
N ASP A 265 -4.76 8.82 -21.22
CA ASP A 265 -4.24 9.06 -22.56
C ASP A 265 -4.76 10.37 -23.14
N GLU A 266 -6.04 10.67 -22.95
CA GLU A 266 -6.62 11.96 -23.32
C GLU A 266 -5.95 13.12 -22.56
N ALA A 267 -5.70 12.93 -21.25
CA ALA A 267 -4.99 13.89 -20.43
C ALA A 267 -3.62 14.25 -21.01
N ILE A 268 -2.86 13.26 -21.44
CA ILE A 268 -1.52 13.45 -21.99
C ILE A 268 -1.60 14.19 -23.31
N LEU A 269 -2.51 13.77 -24.20
CA LEU A 269 -2.73 14.43 -25.48
C LEU A 269 -3.04 15.92 -25.27
N ASN A 270 -3.97 16.24 -24.38
CA ASN A 270 -4.44 17.60 -24.15
C ASN A 270 -3.46 18.49 -23.35
N ASN A 271 -2.48 17.92 -22.65
CA ASN A 271 -1.52 18.69 -21.84
C ASN A 271 -0.12 18.79 -22.45
N TYR A 272 0.26 17.87 -23.34
CA TYR A 272 1.62 17.80 -23.88
C TYR A 272 1.70 17.87 -25.41
N LEU A 273 0.60 17.60 -26.13
CA LEU A 273 0.65 17.41 -27.58
C LEU A 273 -0.31 18.29 -28.39
N LYS A 274 -1.42 18.73 -27.79
CA LYS A 274 -2.38 19.67 -28.39
C LYS A 274 -2.27 21.03 -27.73
#